data_AF-X6C8B1-F1
#
_entry.id   AF-X6C8B1-F1
#
_cell.length_a   1.000
_cell.length_b   1.000
_cell.length_c   1.000
_cell.angle_alpha   90.00
_cell.angle_beta   90.00
_cell.angle_gamma   90.00
#
_symmetry.space_group_name_H-M   'P 1'
#
loop_
_entity.id
_entity.type
_entity.pdbx_description
1 polymer ?
#
loop_
_entity_poly.entity_id
_entity_poly.type
_entity_poly.pdbx_seq_one_letter_code
_entity_poly.pdbx_strand_id
1 'polypeptide(L)'
;MDLNTTQAAKDQCKIDSFKEIPQSLATDVNPGYSNPGTIQCNTYGTMTTCNRVGAVNIPASSTTYDVNDGLRDRYITRCLEAKGFGVKLARSCASKAEEDKALADRAAGQFPECAVSLPQ
;
A
#
# COMPACT_ATOMS: atom_id res chain seq x y z
N MET A 1 18.92 -17.27 5.39
CA MET A 1 17.59 -16.76 5.79
C MET A 1 16.57 -17.74 5.23
N ASP A 2 15.87 -18.46 6.09
CA ASP A 2 14.89 -19.48 5.69
C ASP A 2 13.55 -18.78 5.36
N LEU A 3 12.94 -19.12 4.22
CA LEU A 3 11.74 -18.45 3.71
C LEU A 3 10.58 -18.52 4.73
N ASN A 4 10.45 -19.66 5.41
CA ASN A 4 9.38 -19.91 6.38
C ASN A 4 9.48 -18.99 7.60
N THR A 5 10.71 -18.74 8.09
CA THR A 5 10.94 -17.84 9.23
C THR A 5 10.61 -16.38 8.91
N THR A 6 10.86 -15.97 7.66
CA THR A 6 10.55 -14.63 7.18
C THR A 6 9.05 -14.43 7.04
N GLN A 7 8.34 -15.44 6.53
CA GLN A 7 6.87 -15.38 6.39
C GLN A 7 6.19 -15.31 7.76
N ALA A 8 6.61 -16.16 8.70
CA ALA A 8 6.08 -16.13 10.07
C ALA A 8 6.29 -14.77 10.77
N ALA A 9 7.47 -14.15 10.58
CA ALA A 9 7.75 -12.82 11.11
C ALA A 9 6.86 -11.73 10.50
N LYS A 10 6.63 -11.80 9.16
CA LYS A 10 5.71 -10.89 8.46
C LYS A 10 4.28 -11.04 8.96
N ASP A 11 3.79 -12.27 9.11
CA ASP A 11 2.43 -12.53 9.55
C ASP A 11 2.22 -12.03 10.99
N GLN A 12 3.19 -12.28 11.88
CA GLN A 12 3.13 -11.78 13.26
C GLN A 12 3.11 -10.24 13.30
N CYS A 13 4.00 -9.58 12.56
CA CYS A 13 4.03 -8.12 12.49
C CYS A 13 2.73 -7.54 11.93
N LYS A 14 2.10 -8.23 10.98
CA LYS A 14 0.80 -7.85 10.43
C LYS A 14 -0.33 -7.99 11.45
N ILE A 15 -0.37 -9.09 12.19
CA ILE A 15 -1.34 -9.30 13.27
C ILE A 15 -1.21 -8.19 14.32
N ASP A 16 0.01 -7.88 14.76
CA ASP A 16 0.24 -6.86 15.77
C ASP A 16 -0.09 -5.45 15.24
N SER A 17 0.14 -5.18 13.94
CA SER A 17 -0.28 -3.92 13.33
C SER A 17 -1.79 -3.69 13.40
N PHE A 18 -2.61 -4.73 13.29
CA PHE A 18 -4.07 -4.61 13.40
C PHE A 18 -4.56 -4.40 14.83
N LYS A 19 -3.80 -4.85 15.83
CA LYS A 19 -4.12 -4.62 17.24
C LYS A 19 -3.81 -3.18 17.65
N GLU A 20 -2.65 -2.67 17.25
CA GLU A 20 -2.19 -1.32 17.60
C GLU A 20 -2.84 -0.23 16.75
N ILE A 21 -3.13 -0.54 15.48
CA ILE A 21 -3.67 0.41 14.50
C ILE A 21 -4.93 -0.22 13.86
N PRO A 22 -6.10 -0.05 14.50
CA PRO A 22 -7.35 -0.59 13.99
C PRO A 22 -7.67 -0.09 12.58
N GLN A 23 -8.40 -0.92 11.85
CA GLN A 23 -8.92 -0.53 10.54
C GLN A 23 -9.90 0.63 10.68
N SER A 24 -9.73 1.62 9.81
CA SER A 24 -10.66 2.75 9.72
C SER A 24 -11.03 2.93 8.26
N LEU A 25 -12.24 2.49 7.91
CA LEU A 25 -12.72 2.50 6.54
C LEU A 25 -13.42 3.83 6.26
N ALA A 26 -12.97 4.53 5.23
CA ALA A 26 -13.63 5.69 4.66
C ALA A 26 -14.12 5.36 3.26
N THR A 27 -15.25 5.95 2.86
CA THR A 27 -15.81 5.77 1.52
C THR A 27 -15.90 7.12 0.84
N ASP A 28 -15.16 7.29 -0.23
CA ASP A 28 -15.29 8.45 -1.11
C ASP A 28 -16.38 8.16 -2.15
N VAL A 29 -17.33 9.07 -2.26
CA VAL A 29 -18.43 8.99 -3.23
C VAL A 29 -18.24 10.09 -4.27
N ASN A 30 -18.11 9.66 -5.53
CA ASN A 30 -18.11 10.53 -6.68
C ASN A 30 -19.52 10.48 -7.29
N PRO A 31 -20.35 11.53 -7.13
CA PRO A 31 -21.79 11.49 -7.43
C PRO A 31 -22.15 11.32 -8.91
N GLY A 32 -21.17 11.24 -9.81
CA GLY A 32 -21.38 11.16 -11.24
C GLY A 32 -21.95 12.47 -11.82
N TYR A 33 -22.18 12.48 -13.12
CA TYR A 33 -22.73 13.64 -13.83
C TYR A 33 -23.60 13.17 -14.98
N SER A 34 -24.86 13.61 -15.02
CA SER A 34 -25.79 13.27 -16.09
C SER A 34 -26.34 14.54 -16.72
N ASN A 35 -26.14 14.66 -18.04
CA ASN A 35 -26.74 15.67 -18.89
C ASN A 35 -27.59 14.96 -19.97
N PRO A 36 -28.92 15.14 -19.96
CA PRO A 36 -29.81 14.46 -20.91
C PRO A 36 -29.67 14.97 -22.36
N GLY A 37 -28.82 15.97 -22.63
CA GLY A 37 -28.64 16.57 -23.94
C GLY A 37 -29.86 17.35 -24.41
N THR A 38 -29.88 17.72 -25.69
CA THR A 38 -30.99 18.40 -26.34
C THR A 38 -31.68 17.45 -27.32
N ILE A 39 -33.01 17.47 -27.36
CA ILE A 39 -33.78 16.77 -28.39
C ILE A 39 -33.83 17.65 -29.63
N GLN A 40 -33.29 17.16 -30.74
CA GLN A 40 -33.37 17.83 -32.03
C GLN A 40 -34.27 17.01 -32.95
N CYS A 41 -35.39 17.60 -33.37
CA CYS A 41 -36.34 16.99 -34.28
C CYS A 41 -36.22 17.63 -35.66
N ASN A 42 -36.15 16.78 -36.68
CA ASN A 42 -36.23 17.18 -38.07
C ASN A 42 -37.48 16.56 -38.70
N THR A 43 -38.24 17.36 -39.43
CA THR A 43 -39.45 16.92 -40.15
C THR A 43 -39.20 16.99 -41.65
N TYR A 44 -39.41 15.87 -42.34
CA TYR A 44 -39.38 15.78 -43.80
C TYR A 44 -40.72 15.22 -44.29
N GLY A 45 -41.48 16.04 -45.02
CA GLY A 45 -42.84 15.69 -45.43
C GLY A 45 -43.76 15.51 -44.23
N THR A 46 -44.35 14.31 -44.07
CA THR A 46 -45.21 13.94 -42.93
C THR A 46 -44.47 13.16 -41.83
N MET A 47 -43.18 12.84 -42.02
CA MET A 47 -42.38 12.13 -41.02
C MET A 47 -41.54 13.10 -40.19
N THR A 48 -41.63 12.95 -38.86
CA THR A 48 -40.77 13.64 -37.89
C THR A 48 -39.84 12.64 -37.23
N THR A 49 -38.53 12.90 -37.26
CA THR A 49 -37.52 12.10 -36.59
C THR A 49 -36.81 12.96 -35.54
N CYS A 50 -36.81 12.51 -34.29
CA CYS A 50 -36.16 13.20 -33.18
C CYS A 50 -34.94 12.41 -32.71
N ASN A 51 -33.79 13.08 -32.66
CA ASN A 51 -32.54 12.53 -32.15
C ASN A 51 -32.11 13.30 -30.90
N ARG A 52 -31.50 12.60 -29.94
CA ARG A 52 -30.90 13.21 -28.76
C ARG A 52 -29.44 13.52 -29.05
N VAL A 53 -29.05 14.78 -28.95
CA VAL A 53 -27.72 15.28 -29.28
C VAL A 53 -27.07 15.87 -28.03
N GLY A 54 -25.78 15.61 -27.82
CA GLY A 54 -25.01 16.18 -26.70
C GLY A 54 -25.32 15.57 -25.31
N ALA A 55 -25.90 14.37 -25.25
CA ALA A 55 -26.12 13.68 -23.99
C ALA A 55 -24.81 13.13 -23.41
N VAL A 56 -24.60 13.31 -22.11
CA VAL A 56 -23.44 12.81 -21.35
C VAL A 56 -23.94 12.11 -20.11
N ASN A 57 -23.44 10.91 -19.83
CA ASN A 57 -23.74 10.20 -18.59
C ASN A 57 -22.45 9.61 -18.02
N ILE A 58 -21.93 10.23 -16.96
CA ILE A 58 -20.82 9.75 -16.14
C ILE A 58 -21.46 9.10 -14.91
N PRO A 59 -21.39 7.77 -14.77
CA PRO A 59 -22.00 7.09 -13.64
C PRO A 59 -21.33 7.51 -12.32
N ALA A 60 -22.10 7.44 -11.24
CA ALA A 60 -21.55 7.59 -9.90
C ALA A 60 -20.59 6.43 -9.58
N SER A 61 -19.55 6.71 -8.81
CA SER A 61 -18.59 5.71 -8.33
C SER A 61 -18.32 5.90 -6.86
N SER A 62 -18.16 4.81 -6.11
CA SER A 62 -17.71 4.86 -4.72
C SER A 62 -16.44 4.02 -4.54
N THR A 63 -15.48 4.54 -3.80
CA THR A 63 -14.25 3.81 -3.44
C THR A 63 -14.09 3.80 -1.94
N THR A 64 -14.03 2.60 -1.35
CA THR A 64 -13.75 2.42 0.07
C THR A 64 -12.27 2.13 0.25
N TYR A 65 -11.63 2.83 1.19
CA TYR A 65 -10.23 2.66 1.51
C TYR A 65 -10.01 2.72 3.02
N ASP A 66 -8.92 2.14 3.48
CA ASP A 66 -8.53 2.24 4.88
C ASP A 66 -7.61 3.45 5.07
N VAL A 67 -8.05 4.41 5.88
CA VAL A 67 -7.28 5.65 6.13
C VAL A 67 -5.99 5.38 6.92
N ASN A 68 -5.94 4.27 7.65
CA ASN A 68 -4.81 3.88 8.49
C ASN A 68 -3.87 2.89 7.81
N ASP A 69 -4.10 2.53 6.54
CA ASP A 69 -3.30 1.50 5.86
C ASP A 69 -1.81 1.85 5.82
N GLY A 70 -1.50 3.10 5.46
CA GLY A 70 -0.12 3.59 5.45
C GLY A 70 0.54 3.63 6.83
N LEU A 71 -0.23 3.79 7.92
CA LEU A 71 0.30 3.72 9.28
C LEU A 71 0.63 2.27 9.67
N ARG A 72 -0.22 1.31 9.29
CA ARG A 72 0.06 -0.12 9.49
C ARG A 72 1.27 -0.58 8.70
N ASP A 73 1.43 -0.16 7.46
CA ASP A 73 2.61 -0.51 6.66
C ASP A 73 3.91 -0.03 7.31
N ARG A 74 3.90 1.19 7.87
CA ARG A 74 5.03 1.70 8.66
C ARG A 74 5.28 0.88 9.91
N TYR A 75 4.23 0.47 10.62
CA TYR A 75 4.35 -0.39 11.79
C TYR A 75 4.94 -1.76 11.43
N ILE A 76 4.43 -2.41 10.37
CA ILE A 76 4.92 -3.69 9.88
C ILE A 76 6.39 -3.57 9.49
N THR A 77 6.76 -2.50 8.79
CA THR A 77 8.15 -2.21 8.42
C THR A 77 9.03 -2.13 9.66
N ARG A 78 8.65 -1.34 10.67
CA ARG A 78 9.37 -1.20 11.95
C ARG A 78 9.42 -2.49 12.77
N CYS A 79 8.37 -3.31 12.74
CA CYS A 79 8.32 -4.58 13.45
C CYS A 79 9.21 -5.64 12.81
N LEU A 80 9.13 -5.77 11.48
CA LEU A 80 10.04 -6.62 10.71
C LEU A 80 11.46 -6.15 10.91
N GLU A 81 11.60 -4.83 10.96
CA GLU A 81 12.84 -4.21 11.29
C GLU A 81 13.32 -4.77 12.66
N ALA A 82 12.63 -4.51 13.77
CA ALA A 82 13.06 -4.95 15.10
C ALA A 82 13.32 -6.47 15.23
N LYS A 83 12.79 -7.28 14.30
CA LYS A 83 13.06 -8.73 14.20
C LYS A 83 14.27 -9.08 13.32
N GLY A 84 15.02 -8.09 12.84
CA GLY A 84 16.24 -8.26 12.03
C GLY A 84 16.01 -8.41 10.52
N PHE A 85 14.79 -8.20 10.01
CA PHE A 85 14.44 -8.38 8.59
C PHE A 85 14.57 -7.09 7.75
N GLY A 86 15.35 -6.11 8.21
CA GLY A 86 15.45 -4.79 7.59
C GLY A 86 16.05 -4.76 6.18
N VAL A 87 15.62 -3.76 5.42
CA VAL A 87 16.03 -3.46 4.04
C VAL A 87 17.52 -3.09 4.00
N LYS A 88 18.28 -3.77 3.12
CA LYS A 88 19.67 -3.52 2.69
C LYS A 88 20.43 -2.46 3.50
N LEU A 89 21.34 -2.92 4.36
CA LEU A 89 22.42 -2.10 4.89
C LEU A 89 23.19 -1.46 3.72
N ALA A 90 23.27 -0.13 3.72
CA ALA A 90 23.90 0.64 2.65
C ALA A 90 25.42 0.43 2.57
N ARG A 91 26.05 -0.07 3.65
CA ARG A 91 27.48 -0.39 3.69
C ARG A 91 27.74 -1.76 4.32
N SER A 92 28.75 -2.45 3.80
CA SER A 92 29.38 -3.57 4.51
C SER A 92 30.14 -3.06 5.73
N CYS A 93 30.27 -3.91 6.74
CA CYS A 93 31.14 -3.62 7.88
C CYS A 93 32.59 -3.51 7.39
N ALA A 94 33.30 -2.48 7.86
CA ALA A 94 34.65 -2.15 7.44
C ALA A 94 35.73 -2.76 8.34
N SER A 95 35.36 -3.20 9.55
CA SER A 95 36.29 -3.79 10.51
C SER A 95 35.65 -4.94 11.29
N LYS A 96 36.50 -5.80 11.86
CA LYS A 96 36.06 -6.92 12.70
C LYS A 96 35.27 -6.45 13.94
N ALA A 97 35.62 -5.29 14.49
CA ALA A 97 34.88 -4.69 15.60
C ALA A 97 33.45 -4.27 15.19
N GLU A 98 33.27 -3.79 13.95
CA GLU A 98 31.94 -3.50 13.41
C GLU A 98 31.15 -4.78 13.13
N GLU A 99 31.80 -5.85 12.69
CA GLU A 99 31.17 -7.17 12.49
C GLU A 99 30.71 -7.79 13.81
N ASP A 100 31.55 -7.76 14.84
CA ASP A 100 31.24 -8.28 16.18
C ASP A 100 30.07 -7.49 16.80
N LYS A 101 30.07 -6.16 16.64
CA LYS A 101 28.95 -5.30 17.07
C LYS A 101 27.68 -5.64 16.29
N ALA A 102 27.76 -5.78 14.97
CA ALA A 102 26.61 -6.14 14.15
C ALA A 102 26.02 -7.52 14.49
N LEU A 103 26.86 -8.48 14.87
CA LEU A 103 26.44 -9.79 15.38
C LEU A 103 25.78 -9.70 16.76
N ALA A 104 26.33 -8.88 17.66
CA ALA A 104 25.76 -8.62 18.97
C ALA A 104 24.40 -7.90 18.88
N ASP A 105 24.29 -6.88 18.04
CA ASP A 105 23.05 -6.14 17.78
C ASP A 105 21.98 -7.11 17.27
N ARG A 106 22.31 -7.97 16.30
CA ARG A 106 21.40 -9.02 15.81
C ARG A 106 20.96 -9.99 16.92
N ALA A 107 21.88 -10.43 17.78
CA ALA A 107 21.56 -11.30 18.91
C ALA A 107 20.68 -10.62 19.95
N ALA A 108 20.79 -9.29 20.09
CA ALA A 108 19.97 -8.47 20.96
C ALA A 108 18.64 -8.02 20.32
N GLY A 109 18.35 -8.41 19.07
CA GLY A 109 17.16 -7.94 18.33
C GLY A 109 17.24 -6.47 17.91
N GLN A 110 18.45 -5.90 17.87
CA GLN A 110 18.73 -4.54 17.41
C GLN A 110 19.23 -4.54 15.97
N PHE A 111 19.10 -3.37 15.32
CA PHE A 111 19.65 -3.20 13.98
C PHE A 111 21.16 -3.03 13.98
N PRO A 112 21.90 -3.86 13.23
CA PRO A 112 23.27 -3.54 12.93
C PRO A 112 23.35 -2.32 12.00
N GLU A 113 24.37 -1.48 12.19
CA GLU A 113 24.65 -0.30 11.37
C GLU A 113 25.37 -0.62 10.03
N CYS A 114 25.84 -1.87 9.87
CA CYS A 114 26.53 -2.36 8.68
C CYS A 114 26.23 -3.85 8.43
N ALA A 115 26.43 -4.31 7.18
CA ALA A 115 26.30 -5.73 6.83
C ALA A 115 27.62 -6.48 7.04
N VAL A 116 27.59 -7.54 7.87
CA VAL A 116 28.68 -8.51 7.98
C VAL A 116 28.89 -9.17 6.61
N SER A 117 30.11 -9.17 6.09
CA SER A 117 30.41 -9.82 4.81
C SER A 117 30.31 -11.34 4.99
N LEU A 118 29.57 -12.03 4.12
CA LEU A 118 29.59 -13.49 4.09
C LEU A 118 30.90 -13.92 3.43
N PRO A 119 31.69 -14.83 4.03
CA PRO A 119 32.74 -15.51 3.28
C PRO A 119 32.08 -16.26 2.11
N GLN A 120 32.63 -16.08 0.91
CA GLN A 120 32.22 -16.84 -0.28
C GLN A 120 32.58 -18.33 -0.13
#